data_AF-A0A455UBG4-F1
#
_entry.id   AF-A0A455UBG4-F1
#
_cell.length_a   1.000
_cell.length_b   1.000
_cell.length_c   1.000
_cell.angle_alpha   90.00
_cell.angle_beta   90.00
_cell.angle_gamma   90.00
#
_symmetry.space_group_name_H-M   'P 1'
#
loop_
_entity.id
_entity.type
_entity.pdbx_description
1 polymer ?
#
loop_
_entity_poly.entity_id
_entity_poly.type
_entity_poly.pdbx_seq_one_letter_code
_entity_poly.pdbx_strand_id
1 'polypeptide(L)' 'MRGIDREQGCLVIVRPDQHIANVLPLEAHEELAAYFARFMLEAG' A
#
# COMPACT_ATOMS: atom_id res chain seq x y z
N MET A 1 -12.35 -14.88 7.17
CA MET A 1 -12.52 -13.75 6.21
C MET A 1 -11.65 -12.59 6.70
N ARG A 2 -10.93 -11.87 5.83
CA ARG A 2 -9.92 -10.86 6.23
C ARG A 2 -10.49 -9.48 6.60
N GLY A 3 -11.81 -9.37 6.83
CA GLY A 3 -12.45 -8.13 7.28
C GLY A 3 -12.47 -6.98 6.25
N ILE A 4 -12.39 -7.31 4.96
CA ILE A 4 -12.34 -6.32 3.89
C ILE A 4 -13.76 -5.81 3.58
N ASP A 5 -13.92 -4.49 3.58
CA ASP A 5 -15.10 -3.83 3.02
C ASP A 5 -15.18 -4.14 1.52
N ARG A 6 -16.29 -4.75 1.09
CA ARG A 6 -16.45 -5.19 -0.30
C ARG A 6 -16.83 -4.07 -1.26
N GLU A 7 -17.39 -2.98 -0.75
CA GLU A 7 -17.75 -1.82 -1.55
C GLU A 7 -16.53 -0.92 -1.77
N GLN A 8 -15.74 -0.70 -0.72
CA GLN A 8 -14.56 0.18 -0.79
C GLN A 8 -13.27 -0.54 -1.18
N GLY A 9 -13.14 -1.83 -0.85
CA GLY A 9 -11.89 -2.57 -1.04
C GLY A 9 -10.75 -2.04 -0.15
N CYS A 10 -9.52 -2.47 -0.44
CA CYS A 10 -8.30 -1.94 0.18
C CYS A 10 -7.06 -2.31 -0.62
N LEU A 11 -5.99 -1.53 -0.46
CA LEU A 11 -4.64 -1.83 -0.91
C LEU A 11 -3.79 -2.27 0.29
N VAL A 12 -3.17 -3.45 0.21
CA VAL A 12 -2.26 -3.95 1.27
C VAL A 12 -0.83 -3.97 0.73
N ILE A 13 0.06 -3.21 1.36
CA ILE A 13 1.49 -3.20 1.02
C ILE A 13 2.19 -4.30 1.81
N VAL A 14 2.75 -5.28 1.10
CA VAL A 14 3.50 -6.39 1.68
C VAL A 14 4.96 -6.26 1.27
N ARG A 15 5.86 -6.36 2.26
CA ARG A 15 7.31 -6.32 2.06
C ARG A 15 7.84 -7.64 1.46
N PRO A 16 9.06 -7.66 0.91
CA PRO A 16 9.70 -8.90 0.43
C PRO A 16 9.81 -10.00 1.49
N ASP A 17 9.90 -9.62 2.78
CA ASP A 17 9.90 -10.54 3.93
C ASP A 17 8.49 -10.96 4.39
N GLN A 18 7.47 -10.71 3.56
CA GLN A 18 6.08 -11.09 3.77
C GLN A 18 5.37 -10.38 4.94
N HIS A 19 5.98 -9.33 5.51
CA HIS A 19 5.34 -8.52 6.54
C HIS A 19 4.44 -7.44 5.92
N ILE A 20 3.30 -7.17 6.56
CA ILE A 20 2.40 -6.07 6.18
C ILE A 20 3.03 -4.75 6.62
N ALA A 21 3.26 -3.85 5.67
CA ALA A 21 3.86 -2.56 5.96
C ALA A 21 2.83 -1.44 6.10
N ASN A 22 1.76 -1.49 5.30
CA ASN A 22 0.67 -0.51 5.36
C ASN A 22 -0.62 -1.07 4.72
N VAL A 23 -1.76 -0.47 5.04
CA VAL A 23 -3.08 -0.73 4.43
C VAL A 23 -3.73 0.61 4.09
N LEU A 24 -4.13 0.80 2.84
CA LEU A 24 -4.64 2.07 2.31
C LEU A 24 -5.99 1.90 1.60
N PRO A 25 -6.81 2.95 1.47
CA PRO A 25 -7.89 3.00 0.48
C PRO A 25 -7.36 2.83 -0.95
N LEU A 26 -8.19 2.33 -1.87
CA LEU A 26 -7.78 2.13 -3.26
C LEU A 26 -7.50 3.47 -3.98
N GLU A 27 -8.12 4.54 -3.52
CA GLU A 27 -8.04 5.88 -4.11
C GLU A 27 -6.83 6.69 -3.59
N ALA A 28 -6.11 6.18 -2.58
CA ALA A 28 -5.04 6.89 -1.88
C ALA A 28 -3.69 6.90 -2.63
N HIS A 29 -3.71 7.34 -3.89
CA HIS A 29 -2.56 7.35 -4.79
C HIS A 29 -1.41 8.23 -4.27
N GLU A 30 -1.72 9.40 -3.73
CA GLU A 30 -0.71 10.33 -3.20
C GLU A 30 0.00 9.74 -1.97
N GLU A 31 -0.74 9.10 -1.08
CA GLU A 31 -0.18 8.45 0.11
C GLU A 31 0.67 7.24 -0.26
N LEU A 32 0.25 6.47 -1.26
CA LEU A 32 1.01 5.35 -1.81
C LEU A 32 2.35 5.82 -2.41
N ALA A 33 2.32 6.89 -3.22
CA ALA A 33 3.52 7.47 -3.80
C ALA A 33 4.46 8.01 -2.71
N ALA A 34 3.92 8.77 -1.76
CA ALA A 34 4.69 9.32 -0.64
C ALA A 34 5.25 8.24 0.30
N TYR A 35 4.60 7.08 0.40
CA TYR A 35 5.14 5.93 1.13
C TYR A 35 6.45 5.44 0.51
N PHE A 36 6.47 5.15 -0.80
CA PHE A 36 7.66 4.62 -1.47
C PHE A 36 8.76 5.65 -1.70
N ALA A 37 8.41 6.92 -1.97
CA ALA A 37 9.37 8.00 -2.19
C ALA A 37 10.31 8.25 -0.99
N ARG A 38 9.92 7.81 0.21
CA ARG A 38 10.75 7.93 1.42
C ARG A 38 11.98 7.03 1.43
N PHE A 39 11.99 5.96 0.63
CA PHE A 39 13.07 4.95 0.71
C PHE A 39 13.43 4.26 -0.61
N MET A 40 12.61 4.37 -1.66
CA MET A 40 12.96 3.84 -2.98
C MET A 40 13.74 4.88 -3.80
N LEU A 41 14.57 4.39 -4.71
CA LEU A 41 15.23 5.21 -5.72
C LEU A 41 14.34 5.25 -6.97
N GLU A 42 14.33 6.38 -7.66
CA GLU A 42 13.71 6.50 -8.98
C GLU A 42 14.34 5.50 -9.96
N ALA A 43 13.51 4.92 -10.83
CA ALA A 43 14.02 4.11 -11.92
C ALA A 43 14.68 5.03 -12.94
N GLY A 44 15.97 4.77 -13.23
CA GLY A 44 16.74 5.49 -14.25
C GLY A 44 16.39 5.07 -15.67
#